data_AF-A0A6M0L4Y3-F1
#
_entry.id   AF-A0A6M0L4Y3-F1
#
_cell.length_a   1.000
_cell.length_b   1.000
_cell.length_c   1.000
_cell.angle_alpha   90.00
_cell.angle_beta   90.00
_cell.angle_gamma   90.00
#
_symmetry.space_group_name_H-M   'P 1'
#
loop_
_entity.id
_entity.type
_entity.pdbx_description
1 polymer ?
#
loop_
_entity_poly.entity_id
_entity_poly.type
_entity_poly.pdbx_seq_one_letter_code
_entity_poly.pdbx_strand_id
1 'polypeptide(L)'
;MERQFYYRGDTLDCKETVLCGIINVTPDSFSDGGKYFGVELAVQRAKELIAQGAKMLDIGGESTRPGSTYVDIQEEINRVVPVVKAIKSFSDIPISVDTWKSEVAQATIDAGVDIINDITGLLGDKNMAKVIGNSDVGFIAMFNPVIARPHHESSKIFPKFTKEDVFTEKEQFTFDSMPIHDVMSYYFKKVLSIAQKNGISKNRMMLDVGIGFGLTKRENFMLLNHLSDIHQLGCCAFLGVSRKRFITTLLEENHFDVDMSSEKGVDNRDEASAVLTALAAVQGVEVLRVHTIPKHLMAIKIADAVRMVEQVEDENLKAYQ
;
A
#
# COMPACT_ATOMS: atom_id res chain seq x y z
N MET A 1 0.30 -14.70 -17.92
CA MET A 1 -0.35 -13.63 -18.70
C MET A 1 0.18 -12.33 -18.12
N GLU A 2 0.92 -11.55 -18.90
CA GLU A 2 1.48 -10.27 -18.43
C GLU A 2 0.30 -9.35 -18.06
N ARG A 3 0.22 -8.98 -16.78
CA ARG A 3 -0.76 -8.00 -16.31
C ARG A 3 -0.19 -6.62 -16.60
N GLN A 4 -1.06 -5.67 -16.94
CA GLN A 4 -0.69 -4.26 -17.09
C GLN A 4 -1.62 -3.45 -16.20
N PHE A 5 -1.05 -2.46 -15.51
CA PHE A 5 -1.81 -1.51 -14.72
C PHE A 5 -1.85 -0.15 -15.43
N TYR A 6 -3.04 0.37 -15.68
CA TYR A 6 -3.29 1.61 -16.40
C TYR A 6 -3.66 2.75 -15.44
N TYR A 7 -3.10 3.93 -15.68
CA TYR A 7 -3.40 5.16 -14.97
C TYR A 7 -3.14 6.36 -15.88
N ARG A 8 -4.04 7.35 -15.93
CA ARG A 8 -3.89 8.59 -16.72
C ARG A 8 -3.42 8.43 -18.17
N GLY A 9 -3.80 7.33 -18.83
CA GLY A 9 -3.35 7.01 -20.19
C GLY A 9 -1.95 6.40 -20.29
N ASP A 10 -1.21 6.31 -19.18
CA ASP A 10 0.03 5.58 -19.04
C ASP A 10 -0.18 4.15 -18.52
N THR A 11 0.89 3.37 -18.58
CA THR A 11 0.94 2.00 -18.06
C THR A 11 2.15 1.79 -17.16
N LEU A 12 1.93 1.14 -16.02
CA LEU A 12 2.99 0.50 -15.26
C LEU A 12 3.19 -0.90 -15.82
N ASP A 13 4.37 -1.18 -16.34
CA ASP A 13 4.76 -2.55 -16.68
C ASP A 13 4.91 -3.35 -15.38
N CYS A 14 3.99 -4.30 -15.21
CA CYS A 14 3.89 -5.15 -14.05
C CYS A 14 4.63 -6.49 -14.24
N LYS A 15 5.60 -6.52 -15.15
CA LYS A 15 6.52 -7.65 -15.30
C LYS A 15 7.43 -7.76 -14.07
N GLU A 16 8.37 -6.85 -13.91
CA GLU A 16 9.21 -6.77 -12.70
C GLU A 16 8.44 -6.21 -11.50
N THR A 17 8.82 -6.61 -10.30
CA THR A 17 8.32 -5.98 -9.08
C THR A 17 8.93 -4.58 -8.96
N VAL A 18 8.11 -3.59 -8.63
CA VAL A 18 8.58 -2.20 -8.43
C VAL A 18 8.37 -1.73 -7.00
N LEU A 19 9.19 -0.75 -6.58
CA LEU A 19 9.11 -0.15 -5.25
C LEU A 19 8.33 1.14 -5.28
N CYS A 20 7.35 1.21 -4.37
CA CYS A 20 6.59 2.40 -4.05
C CYS A 20 7.11 3.01 -2.74
N GLY A 21 7.73 4.20 -2.83
CA GLY A 21 8.30 4.91 -1.69
C GLY A 21 7.24 5.68 -0.89
N ILE A 22 7.21 5.49 0.43
CA ILE A 22 6.25 6.14 1.33
C ILE A 22 6.70 7.57 1.69
N ILE A 23 5.80 8.54 1.54
CA ILE A 23 5.95 9.91 2.01
C ILE A 23 4.77 10.24 2.92
N ASN A 24 5.01 10.27 4.24
CA ASN A 24 4.00 10.69 5.20
C ASN A 24 4.11 12.19 5.46
N VAL A 25 3.00 12.89 5.34
CA VAL A 25 2.88 14.34 5.55
C VAL A 25 2.20 14.54 6.91
N THR A 26 2.98 14.47 8.00
CA THR A 26 2.47 14.44 9.39
C THR A 26 2.38 15.85 10.01
N PRO A 27 1.57 16.06 11.08
CA PRO A 27 1.39 17.37 11.71
C PRO A 27 2.70 18.00 12.20
N ASP A 28 3.63 17.19 12.70
CA ASP A 28 4.93 17.64 13.22
C ASP A 28 5.77 18.37 12.17
N SER A 29 5.51 18.13 10.88
CA SER A 29 6.15 18.84 9.77
C SER A 29 5.59 20.25 9.55
N PHE A 30 4.43 20.58 10.14
CA PHE A 30 3.67 21.81 9.89
C PHE A 30 3.55 22.71 11.13
N SER A 31 3.79 22.19 12.34
CA SER A 31 3.67 22.94 13.59
C SER A 31 4.85 23.88 13.86
N ASP A 32 6.06 23.51 13.44
CA ASP A 32 7.30 24.19 13.90
C ASP A 32 7.93 25.13 12.86
N GLY A 33 7.54 25.04 11.57
CA GLY A 33 8.16 25.79 10.46
C GLY A 33 7.20 26.35 9.39
N GLY A 34 5.89 26.21 9.58
CA GLY A 34 4.86 26.65 8.61
C GLY A 34 4.59 25.65 7.48
N LYS A 35 3.50 25.88 6.71
CA LYS A 35 3.05 24.97 5.64
C LYS A 35 4.08 24.71 4.54
N TYR A 36 4.97 25.66 4.29
CA TYR A 36 6.02 25.55 3.27
C TYR A 36 7.12 24.57 3.67
N PHE A 37 7.46 24.51 4.96
CA PHE A 37 8.50 23.63 5.47
C PHE A 37 8.12 22.14 5.33
N GLY A 38 6.87 21.78 5.63
CA GLY A 38 6.38 20.42 5.44
C GLY A 38 6.39 19.96 3.97
N VAL A 39 6.11 20.87 3.02
CA VAL A 39 6.17 20.56 1.58
C VAL A 39 7.61 20.37 1.12
N GLU A 40 8.53 21.23 1.55
CA GLU A 40 9.96 21.12 1.20
C GLU A 40 10.57 19.80 1.68
N LEU A 41 10.26 19.38 2.92
CA LEU A 41 10.70 18.10 3.46
C LEU A 41 10.15 16.91 2.65
N ALA A 42 8.86 16.96 2.29
CA ALA A 42 8.24 15.91 1.48
C ALA A 42 8.86 15.84 0.07
N VAL A 43 9.16 16.99 -0.55
CA VAL A 43 9.84 17.08 -1.85
C VAL A 43 11.27 16.55 -1.77
N GLN A 44 12.01 16.92 -0.73
CA GLN A 44 13.36 16.41 -0.51
C GLN A 44 13.34 14.90 -0.34
N ARG A 45 12.38 14.38 0.44
CA ARG A 45 12.19 12.94 0.60
C ARG A 45 11.83 12.24 -0.71
N ALA A 46 10.99 12.86 -1.54
CA ALA A 46 10.66 12.34 -2.86
C ALA A 46 11.91 12.20 -3.74
N LYS A 47 12.74 13.25 -3.82
CA LYS A 47 14.00 13.22 -4.59
C LYS A 47 14.93 12.11 -4.12
N GLU A 48 15.07 11.91 -2.82
CA GLU A 48 15.87 10.83 -2.25
C GLU A 48 15.35 9.45 -2.65
N LEU A 49 14.06 9.20 -2.48
CA LEU A 49 13.44 7.91 -2.81
C LEU A 49 13.59 7.60 -4.31
N ILE A 50 13.36 8.59 -5.16
CA ILE A 50 13.54 8.48 -6.62
C ILE A 50 14.99 8.16 -6.95
N ALA A 51 15.95 8.90 -6.39
CA ALA A 51 17.38 8.69 -6.63
C ALA A 51 17.85 7.31 -6.16
N GLN A 52 17.21 6.74 -5.13
CA GLN A 52 17.51 5.39 -4.64
C GLN A 52 16.86 4.29 -5.48
N GLY A 53 15.96 4.62 -6.42
CA GLY A 53 15.35 3.66 -7.35
C GLY A 53 13.86 3.39 -7.14
N ALA A 54 13.15 4.19 -6.34
CA ALA A 54 11.68 4.13 -6.30
C ALA A 54 11.12 4.40 -7.71
N LYS A 55 10.11 3.63 -8.10
CA LYS A 55 9.40 3.78 -9.39
C LYS A 55 7.96 4.28 -9.23
N MET A 56 7.55 4.44 -7.98
CA MET A 56 6.26 4.98 -7.58
C MET A 56 6.45 5.67 -6.23
N LEU A 57 5.64 6.69 -5.94
CA LEU A 57 5.58 7.32 -4.63
C LEU A 57 4.15 7.24 -4.09
N ASP A 58 3.99 7.13 -2.78
CA ASP A 58 2.69 7.14 -2.13
C ASP A 58 2.66 8.15 -0.98
N ILE A 59 1.76 9.12 -1.09
CA ILE A 59 1.69 10.30 -0.23
C ILE A 59 0.48 10.16 0.70
N GLY A 60 0.72 10.12 2.01
CA GLY A 60 -0.33 10.04 3.02
C GLY A 60 -0.42 11.30 3.88
N GLY A 61 -1.62 11.90 3.98
CA GLY A 61 -1.90 13.07 4.83
C GLY A 61 -2.51 12.72 6.20
N GLU A 62 -3.03 11.50 6.35
CA GLU A 62 -3.64 10.97 7.56
C GLU A 62 -2.95 9.66 7.99
N SER A 63 -2.69 9.53 9.29
CA SER A 63 -2.20 8.26 9.85
C SER A 63 -3.37 7.31 10.07
N THR A 64 -3.25 6.09 9.58
CA THR A 64 -4.27 5.02 9.72
C THR A 64 -3.84 3.94 10.73
N ARG A 65 -2.80 4.24 11.54
CA ARG A 65 -2.25 3.34 12.55
C ARG A 65 -3.16 3.24 13.79
N PRO A 66 -3.07 2.16 14.59
CA PRO A 66 -3.77 2.08 15.87
C PRO A 66 -3.50 3.32 16.74
N GLY A 67 -4.57 3.90 17.28
CA GLY A 67 -4.52 5.09 18.14
C GLY A 67 -4.33 6.43 17.40
N SER A 68 -4.37 6.46 16.05
CA SER A 68 -4.34 7.73 15.32
C SER A 68 -5.64 8.52 15.48
N THR A 69 -5.54 9.84 15.31
CA THR A 69 -6.67 10.76 15.31
C THR A 69 -7.12 11.06 13.89
N TYR A 70 -8.43 11.18 13.70
CA TYR A 70 -9.03 11.61 12.44
C TYR A 70 -8.51 12.99 12.03
N VAL A 71 -8.14 13.13 10.76
CA VAL A 71 -7.76 14.40 10.13
C VAL A 71 -8.92 14.91 9.29
N ASP A 72 -9.28 16.18 9.48
CA ASP A 72 -10.34 16.81 8.69
C ASP A 72 -10.01 16.82 7.19
N ILE A 73 -11.03 16.72 6.34
CA ILE A 73 -10.89 16.69 4.88
C ILE A 73 -10.06 17.88 4.39
N GLN A 74 -10.36 19.10 4.83
CA GLN A 74 -9.67 20.29 4.34
C GLN A 74 -8.22 20.34 4.84
N GLU A 75 -7.97 19.83 6.03
CA GLU A 75 -6.63 19.71 6.58
C GLU A 75 -5.79 18.69 5.79
N GLU A 76 -6.35 17.53 5.49
CA GLU A 76 -5.68 16.51 4.66
C GLU A 76 -5.38 17.04 3.26
N ILE A 77 -6.34 17.71 2.61
CA ILE A 77 -6.14 18.39 1.31
C ILE A 77 -4.96 19.38 1.39
N ASN A 78 -4.92 20.21 2.44
CA ASN A 78 -3.86 21.19 2.64
C ASN A 78 -2.48 20.56 2.84
N ARG A 79 -2.41 19.31 3.30
CA ARG A 79 -1.18 18.54 3.46
C ARG A 79 -0.74 17.93 2.13
N VAL A 80 -1.63 17.23 1.42
CA VAL A 80 -1.23 16.39 0.29
C VAL A 80 -1.19 17.13 -1.05
N VAL A 81 -2.12 18.04 -1.33
CA VAL A 81 -2.23 18.70 -2.64
C VAL A 81 -0.98 19.52 -3.00
N PRO A 82 -0.40 20.34 -2.10
CA PRO A 82 0.81 21.08 -2.41
C PRO A 82 2.01 20.16 -2.72
N VAL A 83 2.11 19.02 -2.02
CA VAL A 83 3.18 18.03 -2.22
C VAL A 83 3.03 17.36 -3.59
N VAL A 84 1.83 16.93 -3.96
CA VAL A 84 1.53 16.37 -5.29
C VAL A 84 1.97 17.34 -6.39
N LYS A 85 1.51 18.61 -6.33
CA LYS A 85 1.87 19.63 -7.32
C LYS A 85 3.38 19.86 -7.40
N ALA A 86 4.06 19.93 -6.26
CA ALA A 86 5.49 20.15 -6.21
C ALA A 86 6.27 18.99 -6.83
N ILE A 87 5.91 17.73 -6.53
CA ILE A 87 6.60 16.55 -7.09
C ILE A 87 6.36 16.44 -8.61
N LYS A 88 5.13 16.63 -9.08
CA LYS A 88 4.81 16.61 -10.52
C LYS A 88 5.54 17.69 -11.32
N SER A 89 6.03 18.75 -10.69
CA SER A 89 6.81 19.80 -11.38
C SER A 89 8.21 19.37 -11.81
N PHE A 90 8.76 18.30 -11.24
CA PHE A 90 10.14 17.86 -11.51
C PHE A 90 10.29 16.36 -11.83
N SER A 91 9.21 15.57 -11.77
CA SER A 91 9.26 14.12 -11.94
C SER A 91 7.96 13.58 -12.54
N ASP A 92 8.10 12.64 -13.47
CA ASP A 92 7.00 11.91 -14.11
C ASP A 92 6.69 10.57 -13.42
N ILE A 93 7.46 10.17 -12.40
CA ILE A 93 7.16 8.95 -11.62
C ILE A 93 5.71 8.99 -11.10
N PRO A 94 4.95 7.88 -11.22
CA PRO A 94 3.58 7.82 -10.77
C PRO A 94 3.48 8.12 -9.28
N ILE A 95 2.56 9.03 -8.94
CA ILE A 95 2.23 9.40 -7.58
C ILE A 95 0.89 8.79 -7.21
N SER A 96 0.85 8.09 -6.09
CA SER A 96 -0.37 7.75 -5.39
C SER A 96 -0.61 8.65 -4.18
N VAL A 97 -1.87 8.89 -3.87
CA VAL A 97 -2.30 9.45 -2.59
C VAL A 97 -3.06 8.41 -1.79
N ASP A 98 -2.58 8.15 -0.57
CA ASP A 98 -3.18 7.28 0.45
C ASP A 98 -4.30 8.06 1.15
N THR A 99 -5.53 7.86 0.69
CA THR A 99 -6.72 8.48 1.28
C THR A 99 -7.97 7.62 1.04
N TRP A 100 -8.84 7.59 2.05
CA TRP A 100 -10.14 6.92 1.99
C TRP A 100 -11.32 7.91 1.89
N LYS A 101 -11.03 9.22 1.75
CA LYS A 101 -12.01 10.30 1.69
C LYS A 101 -12.17 10.79 0.25
N SER A 102 -13.37 10.69 -0.31
CA SER A 102 -13.62 10.99 -1.72
C SER A 102 -13.33 12.44 -2.10
N GLU A 103 -13.54 13.39 -1.18
CA GLU A 103 -13.22 14.80 -1.40
C GLU A 103 -11.70 15.06 -1.49
N VAL A 104 -10.89 14.34 -0.70
CA VAL A 104 -9.42 14.41 -0.77
C VAL A 104 -8.93 13.77 -2.07
N ALA A 105 -9.50 12.63 -2.46
CA ALA A 105 -9.23 11.98 -3.74
C ALA A 105 -9.55 12.92 -4.92
N GLN A 106 -10.72 13.57 -4.92
CA GLN A 106 -11.08 14.51 -5.98
C GLN A 106 -10.10 15.69 -6.06
N ALA A 107 -9.77 16.32 -4.91
CA ALA A 107 -8.85 17.44 -4.87
C ALA A 107 -7.43 17.09 -5.37
N THR A 108 -6.98 15.86 -5.14
CA THR A 108 -5.67 15.37 -5.59
C THR A 108 -5.68 14.95 -7.05
N ILE A 109 -6.80 14.42 -7.55
CA ILE A 109 -7.04 14.20 -8.99
C ILE A 109 -6.97 15.53 -9.74
N ASP A 110 -7.64 16.57 -9.25
CA ASP A 110 -7.59 17.92 -9.84
C ASP A 110 -6.18 18.52 -9.79
N ALA A 111 -5.35 18.08 -8.83
CA ALA A 111 -3.96 18.49 -8.68
C ALA A 111 -2.97 17.68 -9.54
N GLY A 112 -3.41 16.62 -10.22
CA GLY A 112 -2.58 15.80 -11.11
C GLY A 112 -2.06 14.50 -10.51
N VAL A 113 -2.64 13.96 -9.43
CA VAL A 113 -2.25 12.65 -8.88
C VAL A 113 -2.57 11.52 -9.87
N ASP A 114 -1.70 10.53 -9.99
CA ASP A 114 -1.83 9.47 -10.98
C ASP A 114 -2.71 8.31 -10.47
N ILE A 115 -2.67 8.03 -9.16
CA ILE A 115 -3.30 6.86 -8.54
C ILE A 115 -3.94 7.25 -7.21
N ILE A 116 -5.12 6.71 -6.89
CA ILE A 116 -5.69 6.80 -5.53
C ILE A 116 -5.50 5.46 -4.82
N ASN A 117 -4.95 5.50 -3.60
CA ASN A 117 -4.77 4.35 -2.74
C ASN A 117 -5.76 4.43 -1.58
N ASP A 118 -6.78 3.60 -1.63
CA ASP A 118 -7.85 3.58 -0.64
C ASP A 118 -7.74 2.32 0.23
N ILE A 119 -7.33 2.53 1.49
CA ILE A 119 -7.23 1.48 2.50
C ILE A 119 -8.59 0.85 2.86
N THR A 120 -9.70 1.33 2.31
CA THR A 120 -11.05 0.80 2.50
C THR A 120 -11.61 0.16 1.23
N GLY A 121 -10.87 0.18 0.12
CA GLY A 121 -11.28 -0.44 -1.14
C GLY A 121 -12.68 -0.07 -1.59
N LEU A 122 -13.06 1.22 -1.58
CA LEU A 122 -14.39 1.75 -1.92
C LEU A 122 -15.49 1.53 -0.87
N LEU A 123 -15.18 0.91 0.27
CA LEU A 123 -16.18 0.58 1.28
C LEU A 123 -16.26 1.61 2.42
N GLY A 124 -15.27 2.50 2.56
CA GLY A 124 -15.25 3.53 3.61
C GLY A 124 -16.06 4.77 3.27
N ASP A 125 -15.98 5.22 2.01
CA ASP A 125 -16.72 6.37 1.48
C ASP A 125 -17.50 5.96 0.22
N LYS A 126 -18.83 6.06 0.30
CA LYS A 126 -19.76 5.70 -0.78
C LYS A 126 -19.58 6.52 -2.06
N ASN A 127 -18.97 7.70 -1.99
CA ASN A 127 -18.73 8.55 -3.15
C ASN A 127 -17.40 8.23 -3.85
N MET A 128 -16.48 7.48 -3.21
CA MET A 128 -15.15 7.19 -3.76
C MET A 128 -15.24 6.53 -5.15
N ALA A 129 -16.11 5.52 -5.30
CA ALA A 129 -16.26 4.80 -6.57
C ALA A 129 -16.69 5.73 -7.72
N LYS A 130 -17.53 6.73 -7.45
CA LYS A 130 -17.97 7.71 -8.44
C LYS A 130 -16.84 8.66 -8.82
N VAL A 131 -16.04 9.11 -7.84
CA VAL A 131 -14.87 9.98 -8.08
C VAL A 131 -13.85 9.28 -8.97
N ILE A 132 -13.49 8.03 -8.65
CA ILE A 132 -12.53 7.25 -9.46
C ILE A 132 -13.12 6.92 -10.84
N GLY A 133 -14.38 6.52 -10.91
CA GLY A 133 -15.07 6.19 -12.17
C GLY A 133 -15.16 7.36 -13.15
N ASN A 134 -15.27 8.60 -12.65
CA ASN A 134 -15.31 9.82 -13.47
C ASN A 134 -13.93 10.35 -13.88
N SER A 135 -12.86 9.64 -13.52
CA SER A 135 -11.48 10.01 -13.88
C SER A 135 -10.78 8.84 -14.58
N ASP A 136 -9.54 9.06 -14.99
CA ASP A 136 -8.65 8.10 -15.64
C ASP A 136 -7.53 7.60 -14.71
N VAL A 137 -7.52 8.00 -13.44
CA VAL A 137 -6.49 7.58 -12.46
C VAL A 137 -6.52 6.07 -12.20
N GLY A 138 -5.37 5.53 -11.82
CA GLY A 138 -5.29 4.18 -11.28
C GLY A 138 -5.88 4.10 -9.87
N PHE A 139 -6.19 2.90 -9.40
CA PHE A 139 -6.79 2.70 -8.09
C PHE A 139 -6.17 1.50 -7.36
N ILE A 140 -5.78 1.69 -6.10
CA ILE A 140 -5.37 0.60 -5.21
C ILE A 140 -6.50 0.40 -4.20
N ALA A 141 -7.02 -0.84 -4.14
CA ALA A 141 -8.06 -1.23 -3.20
C ALA A 141 -7.50 -2.19 -2.16
N MET A 142 -7.54 -1.81 -0.89
CA MET A 142 -7.10 -2.68 0.20
C MET A 142 -8.26 -3.48 0.79
N PHE A 143 -8.02 -4.75 1.14
CA PHE A 143 -8.86 -5.49 2.06
C PHE A 143 -8.72 -4.90 3.47
N ASN A 144 -9.84 -4.47 4.07
CA ASN A 144 -9.84 -3.88 5.39
C ASN A 144 -10.67 -4.71 6.40
N PRO A 145 -10.01 -5.60 7.19
CA PRO A 145 -10.65 -6.37 8.25
C PRO A 145 -11.35 -5.53 9.32
N VAL A 146 -10.96 -4.27 9.51
CA VAL A 146 -11.63 -3.37 10.47
C VAL A 146 -13.07 -3.07 10.03
N ILE A 147 -13.30 -3.00 8.71
CA ILE A 147 -14.64 -2.82 8.13
C ILE A 147 -15.39 -4.16 8.07
N ALA A 148 -14.71 -5.24 7.71
CA ALA A 148 -15.35 -6.55 7.60
C ALA A 148 -15.76 -7.13 8.96
N ARG A 149 -14.89 -6.99 9.98
CA ARG A 149 -15.05 -7.57 11.33
C ARG A 149 -14.89 -6.48 12.40
N PRO A 150 -15.82 -5.51 12.48
CA PRO A 150 -15.67 -4.34 13.36
C PRO A 150 -15.65 -4.71 14.86
N HIS A 151 -16.20 -5.87 15.22
CA HIS A 151 -16.28 -6.34 16.61
C HIS A 151 -15.13 -7.28 17.02
N HIS A 152 -14.27 -7.69 16.09
CA HIS A 152 -13.13 -8.55 16.39
C HIS A 152 -12.05 -7.78 17.18
N GLU A 153 -11.38 -8.43 18.12
CA GLU A 153 -10.41 -7.77 19.03
C GLU A 153 -9.27 -7.05 18.29
N SER A 154 -8.78 -7.63 17.20
CA SER A 154 -7.74 -7.00 16.37
C SER A 154 -8.22 -5.72 15.67
N SER A 155 -9.52 -5.57 15.44
CA SER A 155 -10.11 -4.39 14.79
C SER A 155 -10.36 -3.24 15.77
N LYS A 156 -10.66 -3.54 17.05
CA LYS A 156 -11.01 -2.55 18.08
C LYS A 156 -9.90 -1.54 18.39
N ILE A 157 -8.64 -1.87 18.08
CA ILE A 157 -7.50 -0.97 18.29
C ILE A 157 -7.33 0.09 17.19
N PHE A 158 -8.07 -0.03 16.09
CA PHE A 158 -8.03 0.90 14.96
C PHE A 158 -9.14 1.95 15.05
N PRO A 159 -8.95 3.13 14.42
CA PRO A 159 -10.05 4.05 14.19
C PRO A 159 -11.10 3.42 13.26
N LYS A 160 -12.31 4.00 13.26
CA LYS A 160 -13.36 3.61 12.31
C LYS A 160 -13.09 4.25 10.95
N PHE A 161 -13.17 3.45 9.89
CA PHE A 161 -12.95 3.87 8.50
C PHE A 161 -14.23 3.93 7.66
N THR A 162 -15.39 3.87 8.30
CA THR A 162 -16.70 4.05 7.66
C THR A 162 -17.67 4.67 8.67
N LYS A 163 -18.64 5.44 8.16
CA LYS A 163 -19.76 5.97 8.94
C LYS A 163 -21.00 5.06 8.89
N GLU A 164 -21.05 4.15 7.93
CA GLU A 164 -22.21 3.31 7.62
C GLU A 164 -21.82 1.82 7.69
N ASP A 165 -22.77 0.96 8.04
CA ASP A 165 -22.56 -0.49 8.06
C ASP A 165 -22.55 -1.04 6.62
N VAL A 166 -21.37 -1.45 6.18
CA VAL A 166 -21.16 -1.98 4.82
C VAL A 166 -21.63 -3.43 4.68
N PHE A 167 -21.60 -4.17 5.78
CA PHE A 167 -22.00 -5.57 5.88
C PHE A 167 -23.07 -5.71 6.94
N THR A 168 -24.04 -6.59 6.68
CA THR A 168 -25.10 -6.93 7.65
C THR A 168 -24.50 -7.60 8.89
N GLU A 169 -25.19 -7.51 10.02
CA GLU A 169 -24.77 -8.20 11.26
C GLU A 169 -24.57 -9.71 11.05
N LYS A 170 -25.40 -10.33 10.21
CA LYS A 170 -25.27 -11.75 9.87
C LYS A 170 -23.99 -12.05 9.09
N GLU A 171 -23.62 -11.20 8.13
CA GLU A 171 -22.35 -11.32 7.40
C GLU A 171 -21.16 -11.16 8.36
N GLN A 172 -21.19 -10.12 9.20
CA GLN A 172 -20.12 -9.85 10.17
C GLN A 172 -19.94 -11.01 11.16
N PHE A 173 -21.03 -11.55 11.71
CA PHE A 173 -20.98 -12.72 12.59
C PHE A 173 -20.39 -13.95 11.88
N THR A 174 -20.70 -14.12 10.58
CA THR A 174 -20.13 -15.21 9.79
C THR A 174 -18.62 -15.01 9.59
N PHE A 175 -18.18 -13.77 9.31
CA PHE A 175 -16.77 -13.45 9.09
C PHE A 175 -15.87 -13.71 10.30
N ASP A 176 -16.40 -13.58 11.53
CA ASP A 176 -15.62 -13.84 12.75
C ASP A 176 -15.20 -15.31 12.91
N SER A 177 -15.93 -16.24 12.27
CA SER A 177 -15.63 -17.69 12.29
C SER A 177 -15.05 -18.22 10.97
N MET A 178 -15.01 -17.38 9.94
CA MET A 178 -14.56 -17.73 8.60
C MET A 178 -13.03 -17.57 8.49
N PRO A 179 -12.32 -18.44 7.72
CA PRO A 179 -10.92 -18.22 7.41
C PRO A 179 -10.68 -16.85 6.77
N ILE A 180 -9.62 -16.16 7.18
CA ILE A 180 -9.40 -14.76 6.77
C ILE A 180 -9.29 -14.57 5.23
N HIS A 181 -8.77 -15.57 4.52
CA HIS A 181 -8.65 -15.53 3.06
C HIS A 181 -10.02 -15.59 2.36
N ASP A 182 -11.00 -16.26 2.96
CA ASP A 182 -12.38 -16.30 2.47
C ASP A 182 -13.09 -14.97 2.72
N VAL A 183 -12.86 -14.36 3.89
CA VAL A 183 -13.35 -13.01 4.20
C VAL A 183 -12.78 -11.99 3.21
N MET A 184 -11.47 -12.05 2.96
CA MET A 184 -10.80 -11.22 1.95
C MET A 184 -11.41 -11.41 0.56
N SER A 185 -11.64 -12.67 0.15
CA SER A 185 -12.26 -13.00 -1.14
C SER A 185 -13.68 -12.44 -1.25
N TYR A 186 -14.48 -12.53 -0.18
CA TYR A 186 -15.81 -11.94 -0.12
C TYR A 186 -15.75 -10.43 -0.25
N TYR A 187 -14.83 -9.80 0.48
CA TYR A 187 -14.59 -8.36 0.46
C TYR A 187 -14.26 -7.88 -0.96
N PHE A 188 -13.24 -8.48 -1.60
CA PHE A 188 -12.85 -8.08 -2.95
C PHE A 188 -13.92 -8.33 -4.01
N LYS A 189 -14.73 -9.39 -3.90
CA LYS A 189 -15.89 -9.58 -4.80
C LYS A 189 -16.87 -8.41 -4.71
N LYS A 190 -17.11 -7.89 -3.50
CA LYS A 190 -17.95 -6.70 -3.29
C LYS A 190 -17.30 -5.45 -3.88
N VAL A 191 -16.01 -5.22 -3.61
CA VAL A 191 -15.23 -4.10 -4.17
C VAL A 191 -15.27 -4.11 -5.69
N LEU A 192 -14.95 -5.23 -6.33
CA LEU A 192 -14.92 -5.36 -7.79
C LEU A 192 -16.31 -5.16 -8.42
N SER A 193 -17.38 -5.58 -7.74
CA SER A 193 -18.76 -5.32 -8.18
C SER A 193 -19.11 -3.83 -8.16
N ILE A 194 -18.69 -3.11 -7.11
CA ILE A 194 -18.87 -1.65 -7.01
C ILE A 194 -18.04 -0.94 -8.07
N ALA A 195 -16.77 -1.34 -8.23
CA ALA A 195 -15.86 -0.80 -9.23
C ALA A 195 -16.43 -0.93 -10.65
N GLN A 196 -16.86 -2.13 -11.03
CA GLN A 196 -17.47 -2.40 -12.33
C GLN A 196 -18.71 -1.54 -12.59
N LYS A 197 -19.60 -1.39 -11.60
CA LYS A 197 -20.81 -0.55 -11.73
C LYS A 197 -20.51 0.94 -11.93
N ASN A 198 -19.32 1.39 -11.52
CA ASN A 198 -18.87 2.78 -11.68
C ASN A 198 -17.85 2.94 -12.83
N GLY A 199 -17.69 1.94 -13.71
CA GLY A 199 -16.81 2.05 -14.88
C GLY A 199 -15.31 1.95 -14.57
N ILE A 200 -14.94 1.46 -13.38
CA ILE A 200 -13.54 1.21 -13.02
C ILE A 200 -13.17 -0.20 -13.48
N SER A 201 -12.33 -0.29 -14.50
CA SER A 201 -11.87 -1.56 -15.07
C SER A 201 -10.79 -2.22 -14.20
N LYS A 202 -10.72 -3.56 -14.22
CA LYS A 202 -9.74 -4.32 -13.42
C LYS A 202 -8.28 -3.98 -13.74
N ASN A 203 -7.98 -3.63 -14.99
CA ASN A 203 -6.64 -3.20 -15.40
C ASN A 203 -6.28 -1.79 -14.90
N ARG A 204 -7.23 -1.02 -14.34
CA ARG A 204 -6.97 0.21 -13.58
C ARG A 204 -6.87 -0.04 -12.07
N MET A 205 -6.90 -1.31 -11.63
CA MET A 205 -6.94 -1.69 -10.22
C MET A 205 -5.73 -2.52 -9.81
N MET A 206 -5.19 -2.20 -8.63
CA MET A 206 -4.38 -3.09 -7.83
C MET A 206 -5.15 -3.49 -6.57
N LEU A 207 -4.91 -4.71 -6.08
CA LEU A 207 -5.48 -5.19 -4.82
C LEU A 207 -4.37 -5.36 -3.78
N ASP A 208 -4.62 -4.88 -2.56
CA ASP A 208 -3.74 -5.07 -1.40
C ASP A 208 -4.46 -5.89 -0.33
N VAL A 209 -3.85 -6.98 0.13
CA VAL A 209 -4.44 -7.87 1.15
C VAL A 209 -4.50 -7.24 2.55
N GLY A 210 -3.91 -6.05 2.74
CA GLY A 210 -4.06 -5.26 3.95
C GLY A 210 -3.33 -5.84 5.17
N ILE A 211 -2.14 -6.43 5.00
CA ILE A 211 -1.38 -6.96 6.13
C ILE A 211 -1.15 -5.88 7.20
N GLY A 212 -1.33 -6.25 8.45
CA GLY A 212 -1.20 -5.40 9.62
C GLY A 212 -2.44 -4.58 9.99
N PHE A 213 -3.56 -4.69 9.26
CA PHE A 213 -4.82 -3.99 9.56
C PHE A 213 -5.88 -4.93 10.12
N GLY A 214 -6.20 -4.85 11.41
CA GLY A 214 -7.28 -5.68 11.98
C GLY A 214 -7.03 -7.20 11.88
N LEU A 215 -5.77 -7.63 11.80
CA LEU A 215 -5.38 -9.04 11.66
C LEU A 215 -4.58 -9.54 12.87
N THR A 216 -4.77 -10.80 13.23
CA THR A 216 -3.88 -11.52 14.15
C THR A 216 -2.55 -11.84 13.48
N LYS A 217 -1.49 -12.15 14.26
CA LYS A 217 -0.19 -12.59 13.72
C LYS A 217 -0.32 -13.76 12.74
N ARG A 218 -1.11 -14.77 13.08
CA ARG A 218 -1.36 -15.94 12.23
C ARG A 218 -2.05 -15.55 10.92
N GLU A 219 -3.08 -14.71 10.98
CA GLU A 219 -3.80 -14.26 9.79
C GLU A 219 -2.92 -13.46 8.84
N ASN A 220 -2.02 -12.62 9.35
CA ASN A 220 -1.02 -11.93 8.52
C ASN A 220 -0.18 -12.93 7.71
N PHE A 221 0.36 -13.97 8.36
CA PHE A 221 1.13 -15.00 7.65
C PHE A 221 0.28 -15.84 6.70
N MET A 222 -0.99 -16.10 7.04
CA MET A 222 -1.91 -16.77 6.12
C MET A 222 -2.10 -15.94 4.85
N LEU A 223 -2.37 -14.64 4.94
CA LEU A 223 -2.52 -13.80 3.74
C LEU A 223 -1.23 -13.71 2.93
N LEU A 224 -0.07 -13.64 3.60
CA LEU A 224 1.24 -13.67 2.93
C LEU A 224 1.51 -14.98 2.17
N ASN A 225 0.96 -16.10 2.63
CA ASN A 225 1.08 -17.40 1.97
C ASN A 225 0.17 -17.55 0.74
N HIS A 226 -0.75 -16.60 0.54
CA HIS A 226 -1.81 -16.65 -0.48
C HIS A 226 -1.80 -15.39 -1.36
N LEU A 227 -0.65 -14.70 -1.49
CA LEU A 227 -0.57 -13.46 -2.28
C LEU A 227 -0.86 -13.69 -3.77
N SER A 228 -0.48 -14.85 -4.31
CA SER A 228 -0.76 -15.23 -5.70
C SER A 228 -2.25 -15.34 -6.01
N ASP A 229 -3.11 -15.52 -5.01
CA ASP A 229 -4.55 -15.65 -5.21
C ASP A 229 -5.19 -14.33 -5.67
N ILE A 230 -4.55 -13.18 -5.40
CA ILE A 230 -4.95 -11.87 -5.91
C ILE A 230 -5.05 -11.89 -7.45
N HIS A 231 -4.09 -12.55 -8.09
CA HIS A 231 -4.01 -12.60 -9.55
C HIS A 231 -5.20 -13.32 -10.19
N GLN A 232 -5.83 -14.25 -9.46
CA GLN A 232 -7.04 -14.94 -9.91
C GLN A 232 -8.24 -14.01 -10.02
N LEU A 233 -8.21 -12.87 -9.32
CA LEU A 233 -9.23 -11.82 -9.41
C LEU A 233 -9.06 -10.91 -10.65
N GLY A 234 -7.94 -11.05 -11.37
CA GLY A 234 -7.64 -10.35 -12.62
C GLY A 234 -7.11 -8.92 -12.43
N CYS A 235 -6.58 -8.61 -11.24
CA CYS A 235 -5.96 -7.33 -10.92
C CYS A 235 -4.46 -7.52 -10.62
N CYS A 236 -3.69 -6.45 -10.68
CA CYS A 236 -2.32 -6.46 -10.16
C CYS A 236 -2.33 -6.47 -8.62
N ALA A 237 -1.23 -6.88 -7.99
CA ALA A 237 -1.07 -6.90 -6.55
C ALA A 237 -0.22 -5.73 -6.08
N PHE A 238 -0.65 -5.13 -4.97
CA PHE A 238 0.08 -4.13 -4.21
C PHE A 238 0.24 -4.63 -2.78
N LEU A 239 1.39 -4.39 -2.13
CA LEU A 239 1.57 -4.81 -0.75
C LEU A 239 2.47 -3.86 0.04
N GLY A 240 1.95 -3.34 1.14
CA GLY A 240 2.75 -2.66 2.14
C GLY A 240 3.47 -3.65 3.07
N VAL A 241 4.80 -3.73 2.99
CA VAL A 241 5.61 -4.71 3.74
C VAL A 241 6.42 -4.09 4.89
N SER A 242 6.65 -2.79 4.85
CA SER A 242 7.68 -2.17 5.67
C SER A 242 7.25 -1.92 7.13
N ARG A 243 8.11 -2.35 8.07
CA ARG A 243 8.04 -2.09 9.53
C ARG A 243 6.74 -2.53 10.20
N LYS A 244 6.14 -3.62 9.71
CA LYS A 244 4.89 -4.17 10.26
C LYS A 244 5.13 -4.79 11.64
N ARG A 245 4.23 -4.50 12.59
CA ARG A 245 4.34 -4.93 13.99
C ARG A 245 4.46 -6.44 14.15
N PHE A 246 3.73 -7.24 13.36
CA PHE A 246 3.78 -8.70 13.48
C PHE A 246 5.14 -9.29 13.09
N ILE A 247 5.91 -8.60 12.23
CA ILE A 247 7.29 -8.96 11.89
C ILE A 247 8.22 -8.60 13.04
N THR A 248 8.09 -7.40 13.61
CA THR A 248 8.94 -6.99 14.74
C THR A 248 8.71 -7.87 15.96
N THR A 249 7.47 -8.23 16.26
CA THR A 249 7.14 -9.18 17.33
C THR A 249 7.71 -10.58 17.05
N LEU A 250 7.71 -11.05 15.79
CA LEU A 250 8.37 -12.31 15.44
C LEU A 250 9.88 -12.25 15.69
N LEU A 251 10.54 -11.14 15.34
CA LEU A 251 11.97 -10.95 15.57
C LEU A 251 12.30 -10.95 17.08
N GLU A 252 11.52 -10.21 17.89
CA GLU A 252 11.66 -10.17 19.35
C GLU A 252 11.54 -11.56 19.98
N GLU A 253 10.52 -12.33 19.57
CA GLU A 253 10.31 -13.72 20.02
C GLU A 253 11.49 -14.64 19.67
N ASN A 254 12.27 -14.29 18.65
CA ASN A 254 13.45 -15.04 18.20
C ASN A 254 14.76 -14.35 18.61
N HIS A 255 14.72 -13.46 19.61
CA HIS A 255 15.88 -12.83 20.23
C HIS A 255 16.72 -11.92 19.32
N PHE A 256 16.12 -11.38 18.26
CA PHE A 256 16.72 -10.31 17.47
C PHE A 256 16.48 -8.96 18.15
N ASP A 257 17.47 -8.06 18.09
CA ASP A 257 17.31 -6.67 18.51
C ASP A 257 16.39 -5.93 17.52
N VAL A 258 15.38 -5.24 18.02
CA VAL A 258 14.48 -4.40 17.21
C VAL A 258 14.25 -3.02 17.84
N ASP A 259 15.09 -2.65 18.81
CA ASP A 259 14.99 -1.35 19.46
C ASP A 259 15.25 -0.24 18.44
N MET A 260 14.33 0.71 18.36
CA MET A 260 14.46 1.86 17.47
C MET A 260 15.49 2.87 17.92
N SER A 261 15.93 2.78 19.18
CA SER A 261 17.02 3.59 19.71
C SER A 261 18.41 3.03 19.39
N SER A 262 18.50 1.76 18.98
CA SER A 262 19.75 1.13 18.59
C SER A 262 19.90 1.10 17.06
N GLU A 263 21.11 1.35 16.56
CA GLU A 263 21.41 1.26 15.12
C GLU A 263 21.12 -0.15 14.59
N LYS A 264 21.48 -1.18 15.38
CA LYS A 264 21.24 -2.59 15.04
C LYS A 264 19.75 -2.93 14.98
N GLY A 265 18.95 -2.42 15.91
CA GLY A 265 17.51 -2.67 15.95
C GLY A 265 16.80 -2.01 14.77
N VAL A 266 17.17 -0.78 14.42
CA VAL A 266 16.69 -0.13 13.18
C VAL A 266 17.07 -0.97 11.95
N ASP A 267 18.33 -1.40 11.87
CA ASP A 267 18.85 -2.15 10.73
C ASP A 267 18.16 -3.51 10.54
N ASN A 268 17.96 -4.26 11.63
CA ASN A 268 17.27 -5.55 11.64
C ASN A 268 15.81 -5.44 11.19
N ARG A 269 15.09 -4.37 11.59
CA ARG A 269 13.70 -4.15 11.17
C ARG A 269 13.60 -3.88 9.67
N ASP A 270 14.54 -3.10 9.14
CA ASP A 270 14.59 -2.80 7.71
C ASP A 270 15.05 -4.04 6.91
N GLU A 271 15.97 -4.85 7.44
CA GLU A 271 16.38 -6.12 6.81
C GLU A 271 15.25 -7.15 6.78
N ALA A 272 14.53 -7.34 7.89
CA ALA A 272 13.37 -8.23 7.91
C ALA A 272 12.25 -7.76 6.97
N SER A 273 12.08 -6.45 6.82
CA SER A 273 11.16 -5.87 5.83
C SER A 273 11.61 -6.20 4.39
N ALA A 274 12.91 -6.19 4.12
CA ALA A 274 13.48 -6.60 2.83
C ALA A 274 13.35 -8.11 2.58
N VAL A 275 13.49 -8.96 3.60
CA VAL A 275 13.19 -10.40 3.48
C VAL A 275 11.73 -10.62 3.08
N LEU A 276 10.80 -9.93 3.74
CA LEU A 276 9.37 -10.00 3.38
C LEU A 276 9.11 -9.50 1.95
N THR A 277 9.88 -8.51 1.50
CA THR A 277 9.84 -7.99 0.12
C THR A 277 10.22 -9.06 -0.89
N ALA A 278 11.30 -9.79 -0.65
CA ALA A 278 11.70 -10.89 -1.52
C ALA A 278 10.63 -11.99 -1.57
N LEU A 279 10.06 -12.38 -0.42
CA LEU A 279 8.99 -13.40 -0.36
C LEU A 279 7.73 -12.98 -1.13
N ALA A 280 7.37 -11.70 -1.08
CA ALA A 280 6.24 -11.17 -1.84
C ALA A 280 6.54 -11.06 -3.34
N ALA A 281 7.74 -10.60 -3.71
CA ALA A 281 8.18 -10.50 -5.10
C ALA A 281 8.25 -11.88 -5.78
N VAL A 282 8.75 -12.92 -5.10
CA VAL A 282 8.75 -14.31 -5.64
C VAL A 282 7.33 -14.81 -5.94
N GLN A 283 6.34 -14.42 -5.13
CA GLN A 283 4.92 -14.75 -5.38
C GLN A 283 4.28 -13.87 -6.46
N GLY A 284 5.04 -12.94 -7.05
CA GLY A 284 4.65 -12.12 -8.16
C GLY A 284 3.89 -10.86 -7.79
N VAL A 285 4.09 -10.31 -6.59
CA VAL A 285 3.54 -8.99 -6.25
C VAL A 285 4.18 -7.92 -7.12
N GLU A 286 3.36 -7.15 -7.83
CA GLU A 286 3.80 -6.15 -8.79
C GLU A 286 4.34 -4.87 -8.12
N VAL A 287 3.75 -4.41 -7.02
CA VAL A 287 4.19 -3.19 -6.32
C VAL A 287 4.35 -3.41 -4.83
N LEU A 288 5.53 -3.06 -4.30
CA LEU A 288 5.84 -3.17 -2.87
C LEU A 288 6.05 -1.78 -2.25
N ARG A 289 5.21 -1.46 -1.26
CA ARG A 289 5.20 -0.15 -0.57
C ARG A 289 6.13 -0.16 0.65
N VAL A 290 7.15 0.70 0.63
CA VAL A 290 8.32 0.64 1.52
C VAL A 290 8.79 2.01 2.04
N HIS A 291 9.36 2.05 3.25
CA HIS A 291 9.91 3.29 3.81
C HIS A 291 11.32 3.61 3.29
N THR A 292 12.12 2.59 3.00
CA THR A 292 13.51 2.69 2.51
C THR A 292 13.64 1.90 1.20
N ILE A 293 14.53 2.33 0.32
CA ILE A 293 14.67 1.71 -1.01
C ILE A 293 15.86 0.74 -1.11
N PRO A 294 17.08 1.05 -0.63
CA PRO A 294 18.27 0.26 -0.99
C PRO A 294 18.19 -1.24 -0.66
N LYS A 295 17.81 -1.60 0.57
CA LYS A 295 17.66 -3.03 0.97
C LYS A 295 16.55 -3.73 0.20
N HIS A 296 15.45 -3.03 -0.04
CA HIS A 296 14.30 -3.55 -0.78
C HIS A 296 14.62 -3.74 -2.26
N LEU A 297 15.43 -2.86 -2.86
CA LEU A 297 15.86 -2.95 -4.25
C LEU A 297 16.74 -4.19 -4.47
N MET A 298 17.64 -4.48 -3.54
CA MET A 298 18.40 -5.73 -3.57
C MET A 298 17.47 -6.95 -3.48
N ALA A 299 16.51 -6.92 -2.55
CA ALA A 299 15.57 -8.01 -2.34
C ALA A 299 14.72 -8.33 -3.58
N ILE A 300 14.14 -7.32 -4.24
CA ILE A 300 13.34 -7.55 -5.46
C ILE A 300 14.21 -8.02 -6.63
N LYS A 301 15.45 -7.54 -6.76
CA LYS A 301 16.32 -7.96 -7.88
C LYS A 301 16.69 -9.42 -7.79
N ILE A 302 16.97 -9.92 -6.58
CA ILE A 302 17.20 -11.34 -6.35
C ILE A 302 15.90 -12.13 -6.56
N ALA A 303 14.79 -11.68 -5.99
CA ALA A 303 13.51 -12.37 -6.08
C ALA A 303 12.99 -12.48 -7.52
N ASP A 304 13.10 -11.41 -8.31
CA ASP A 304 12.69 -11.39 -9.71
C ASP A 304 13.59 -12.27 -10.57
N ALA A 305 14.90 -12.29 -10.33
CA ALA A 305 15.81 -13.22 -11.02
C ALA A 305 15.42 -14.69 -10.75
N VAL A 306 15.03 -15.02 -9.51
CA VAL A 306 14.52 -16.37 -9.16
C VAL A 306 13.18 -16.64 -9.82
N ARG A 307 12.23 -15.69 -9.76
CA ARG A 307 10.88 -15.80 -10.31
C ARG A 307 10.88 -15.90 -11.84
N MET A 308 11.81 -15.22 -12.50
CA MET A 308 11.91 -15.08 -13.95
C MET A 308 13.17 -15.74 -14.52
N VAL A 309 13.52 -16.92 -14.01
CA VAL A 309 14.74 -17.65 -14.40
C VAL A 309 14.92 -17.79 -15.91
N GLU A 310 13.83 -17.92 -16.68
CA GLU A 310 13.85 -18.01 -18.14
C GLU A 310 14.39 -16.75 -18.85
N GLN A 311 14.50 -15.63 -18.13
CA GLN A 311 15.00 -14.35 -18.63
C GLN A 311 16.43 -14.05 -18.15
N VAL A 312 17.02 -14.92 -17.32
CA VAL A 312 18.38 -14.75 -16.82
C VAL A 312 19.35 -15.34 -17.84
N GLU A 313 20.29 -14.53 -18.31
CA GLU A 313 21.35 -14.99 -19.21
C GLU A 313 22.37 -15.86 -18.46
N ASP A 314 22.88 -16.90 -19.12
CA ASP A 314 23.98 -17.73 -18.60
C ASP A 314 25.30 -16.93 -18.64
N GLU A 315 25.54 -16.06 -17.65
CA GLU A 315 26.77 -15.27 -17.54
C GLU A 315 27.82 -15.92 -16.60
N ASN A 316 29.10 -15.82 -16.99
CA ASN A 316 30.28 -16.15 -16.18
C ASN A 316 30.33 -17.55 -15.55
N LEU A 317 30.55 -18.57 -16.37
CA LEU A 317 31.02 -19.92 -15.95
C LEU A 317 32.46 -19.95 -15.40
N LYS A 318 33.09 -18.80 -15.15
CA LYS A 318 34.41 -18.76 -14.53
C LYS A 318 34.24 -19.05 -13.05
N ALA A 319 35.04 -19.98 -12.52
CA ALA A 319 35.05 -20.29 -11.09
C ALA A 319 35.22 -18.99 -10.28
N TYR A 320 34.40 -18.82 -9.24
CA TYR A 320 34.58 -17.79 -8.22
C TYR A 320 36.03 -17.88 -7.71
N GLN A 321 36.81 -16.79 -7.85
CA GLN A 321 38.18 -16.68 -7.33
C GLN A 321 38.19 -16.52 -5.82
#